data_AF-A0A3N5WEK6-F1
#
_entry.id   AF-A0A3N5WEK6-F1
#
_cell.length_a   1.000
_cell.length_b   1.000
_cell.length_c   1.000
_cell.angle_alpha   90.00
_cell.angle_beta   90.00
_cell.angle_gamma   90.00
#
_symmetry.space_group_name_H-M   'P 1'
#
loop_
_entity.id
_entity.type
_entity.pdbx_description
1 polymer ?
#
loop_
_entity_poly.entity_id
_entity_poly.type
_entity_poly.pdbx_seq_one_letter_code
_entity_poly.pdbx_strand_id
1 'polypeptide(L)'
;MIVLTIEQLNEALAWWKPYLGLSDWEVQIFIVSCADMDGNALARSRTRAHHKELDIEIGTWESRCFRSRNRCDMELDLVHEMMHSVFNPLMLLAGESLDGGILEDLALEQPVEMLARSMIRLRRLSGPHFSWEQATQAGRLEAEARL
;
A
#
# COMPACT_ATOMS: atom_id res chain seq x y z
N MET A 1 8.78 -2.34 12.53
CA MET A 1 7.99 -3.33 11.76
C MET A 1 6.55 -3.17 12.17
N ILE A 2 5.67 -2.84 11.23
CA ILE A 2 4.24 -2.65 11.43
C ILE A 2 3.52 -3.67 10.55
N VAL A 3 2.87 -4.62 11.21
CA VAL A 3 2.07 -5.69 10.60
C VAL A 3 0.63 -5.43 11.02
N LEU A 4 -0.30 -5.43 10.06
CA LEU A 4 -1.68 -5.07 10.29
C LEU A 4 -2.59 -6.25 9.91
N THR A 5 -3.69 -6.40 10.63
CA THR A 5 -4.79 -7.28 10.22
C THR A 5 -5.54 -6.68 9.03
N ILE A 6 -6.42 -7.44 8.40
CA ILE A 6 -7.23 -6.91 7.30
C ILE A 6 -8.19 -5.81 7.77
N GLU A 7 -8.72 -5.91 8.99
CA GLU A 7 -9.56 -4.89 9.61
C GLU A 7 -8.78 -3.59 9.82
N GLN A 8 -7.56 -3.69 10.35
CA GLN A 8 -6.68 -2.53 10.56
C GLN A 8 -6.23 -1.89 9.25
N LEU A 9 -6.02 -2.69 8.20
CA LEU A 9 -5.78 -2.19 6.85
C LEU A 9 -7.01 -1.45 6.29
N ASN A 10 -8.22 -1.95 6.53
CA ASN A 10 -9.46 -1.28 6.14
C ASN A 10 -9.68 0.02 6.93
N GLU A 11 -9.33 0.08 8.21
CA GLU A 11 -9.34 1.32 9.00
C GLU A 11 -8.33 2.34 8.46
N ALA A 12 -7.11 1.89 8.12
CA ALA A 12 -6.10 2.74 7.50
C ALA A 12 -6.55 3.25 6.14
N LEU A 13 -7.17 2.39 5.32
CA LEU A 13 -7.76 2.74 4.04
C LEU A 13 -8.84 3.82 4.20
N ALA A 14 -9.81 3.60 5.10
CA ALA A 14 -10.88 4.55 5.36
C ALA A 14 -10.34 5.93 5.77
N TRP A 15 -9.24 5.95 6.53
CA TRP A 15 -8.54 7.18 6.88
C TRP A 15 -7.88 7.85 5.66
N TRP A 16 -7.17 7.11 4.82
CA TRP A 16 -6.37 7.66 3.72
C TRP A 16 -7.19 8.07 2.49
N LYS A 17 -8.29 7.37 2.17
CA LYS A 17 -9.16 7.65 1.01
C LYS A 17 -9.50 9.14 0.83
N PRO A 18 -9.98 9.88 1.84
CA PRO A 18 -10.32 11.30 1.67
C PRO A 18 -9.12 12.19 1.37
N TYR A 19 -7.94 11.90 1.94
CA TYR A 19 -6.73 12.70 1.71
C TYR A 19 -6.11 12.45 0.34
N LEU A 20 -6.34 11.26 -0.23
CA LEU A 20 -5.85 10.87 -1.56
C LEU A 20 -6.89 11.10 -2.68
N GLY A 21 -8.07 11.65 -2.36
CA GLY A 21 -9.12 11.89 -3.36
C GLY A 21 -9.76 10.61 -3.91
N LEU A 22 -9.69 9.51 -3.16
CA LEU A 22 -10.22 8.19 -3.53
C LEU A 22 -11.53 7.87 -2.81
N SER A 23 -12.19 8.85 -2.18
CA SER A 23 -13.39 8.64 -1.34
C SER A 23 -14.50 7.86 -2.04
N ASP A 24 -14.73 8.14 -3.32
CA ASP A 24 -15.76 7.54 -4.17
C ASP A 24 -15.29 6.30 -4.95
N TRP A 25 -14.05 5.84 -4.70
CA TRP A 25 -13.52 4.61 -5.30
C TRP A 25 -13.91 3.38 -4.49
N GLU A 26 -14.17 2.28 -5.17
CA GLU A 26 -14.22 0.97 -4.55
C GLU A 26 -12.78 0.44 -4.41
N VAL A 27 -12.32 0.27 -3.17
CA VAL A 27 -10.97 -0.21 -2.88
C VAL A 27 -11.06 -1.50 -2.09
N GLN A 28 -10.48 -2.58 -2.62
CA GLN A 28 -10.45 -3.89 -1.98
C GLN A 28 -9.01 -4.25 -1.59
N ILE A 29 -8.82 -4.78 -0.39
CA ILE A 29 -7.51 -5.17 0.13
C ILE A 29 -7.49 -6.69 0.30
N PHE A 30 -6.42 -7.32 -0.19
CA PHE A 30 -6.17 -8.74 -0.04
C PHE A 30 -4.82 -8.95 0.63
N ILE A 31 -4.77 -9.86 1.61
CA ILE A 31 -3.51 -10.34 2.18
C ILE A 31 -3.13 -11.63 1.44
N VAL A 32 -1.98 -11.64 0.76
CA VAL A 32 -1.55 -12.76 -0.10
C VAL A 32 -0.13 -13.20 0.25
N SER A 33 0.26 -14.43 -0.08
CA SER A 33 1.64 -14.88 0.09
C SER A 33 2.57 -14.07 -0.84
N CYS A 34 3.73 -13.59 -0.35
CA CYS A 34 4.68 -12.92 -1.25
C CYS A 34 5.26 -13.88 -2.32
N ALA A 35 5.09 -15.20 -2.15
CA ALA A 35 5.47 -16.18 -3.17
C ALA A 35 4.56 -16.10 -4.42
N ASP A 36 3.32 -15.63 -4.25
CA ASP A 36 2.34 -15.46 -5.33
C ASP A 36 2.44 -14.06 -5.99
N MET A 37 3.37 -13.24 -5.51
CA MET A 37 3.64 -11.90 -6.01
C MET A 37 4.88 -11.91 -6.92
N ASP A 38 4.82 -11.13 -8.00
CA ASP A 38 5.89 -11.06 -8.98
C ASP A 38 7.17 -10.45 -8.38
N GLY A 39 8.32 -11.09 -8.65
CA GLY A 39 9.64 -10.59 -8.27
C GLY A 39 9.81 -10.40 -6.77
N ASN A 40 10.30 -9.22 -6.37
CA ASN A 40 10.57 -8.84 -4.97
C ASN A 40 9.49 -7.92 -4.36
N ALA A 41 8.32 -7.81 -5.00
CA ALA A 41 7.24 -6.95 -4.51
C ALA A 41 6.77 -7.35 -3.11
N LEU A 42 6.41 -6.35 -2.29
CA LEU A 42 5.81 -6.52 -0.96
C LEU A 42 4.32 -6.14 -0.96
N ALA A 43 3.91 -5.30 -1.92
CA ALA A 43 2.54 -4.99 -2.26
C ALA A 43 2.45 -4.79 -3.79
N ARG A 44 1.24 -4.88 -4.34
CA ARG A 44 0.92 -4.46 -5.71
C ARG A 44 -0.52 -4.01 -5.80
N SER A 45 -0.81 -3.15 -6.77
CA SER A 45 -2.16 -2.69 -7.06
C SER A 45 -2.57 -2.97 -8.50
N ARG A 46 -3.88 -3.11 -8.69
CA ARG A 46 -4.53 -3.13 -10.00
C ARG A 46 -5.59 -2.06 -10.02
N THR A 47 -5.41 -1.06 -10.87
CA THR A 47 -6.31 0.07 -11.02
C THR A 47 -7.21 -0.10 -12.23
N ARG A 48 -8.52 0.12 -12.08
CA ARG A 48 -9.46 0.29 -13.20
C ARG A 48 -10.10 1.67 -13.10
N ALA A 49 -9.35 2.68 -13.55
CA ALA A 49 -9.68 4.10 -13.33
C ALA A 49 -11.08 4.49 -13.83
N HIS A 50 -11.53 3.96 -14.97
CA HIS A 50 -12.87 4.23 -15.52
C HIS A 50 -14.01 3.77 -14.61
N HIS A 51 -13.79 2.71 -13.83
CA HIS A 51 -14.77 2.16 -12.89
C HIS A 51 -14.54 2.66 -11.45
N LYS A 52 -13.49 3.44 -11.22
CA LYS A 52 -13.05 3.86 -9.87
C LYS A 52 -12.84 2.66 -8.95
N GLU A 53 -12.28 1.57 -9.49
CA GLU A 53 -11.95 0.36 -8.74
C GLU A 53 -10.43 0.25 -8.55
N LEU A 54 -10.04 -0.16 -7.35
CA LEU A 54 -8.65 -0.41 -6.97
C LEU A 54 -8.54 -1.68 -6.13
N ASP A 55 -7.87 -2.69 -6.67
CA ASP A 55 -7.53 -3.90 -5.92
C ASP A 55 -6.08 -3.76 -5.41
N ILE A 56 -5.85 -3.94 -4.11
CA ILE A 56 -4.53 -3.87 -3.48
C ILE A 56 -4.21 -5.22 -2.84
N GLU A 57 -3.12 -5.83 -3.27
CA GLU A 57 -2.59 -7.05 -2.67
C GLU A 57 -1.37 -6.71 -1.80
N ILE A 58 -1.42 -7.09 -0.53
CA ILE A 58 -0.34 -6.89 0.44
C ILE A 58 0.21 -8.25 0.86
N GLY A 59 1.51 -8.41 0.70
CA GLY A 59 2.21 -9.64 1.07
C GLY A 59 2.11 -9.98 2.56
N THR A 60 1.98 -11.25 2.92
CA THR A 60 2.00 -11.73 4.31
C THR A 60 3.34 -11.45 5.00
N TRP A 61 3.31 -11.27 6.33
CA TRP A 61 4.51 -10.92 7.10
C TRP A 61 5.57 -12.03 7.08
N GLU A 62 5.18 -13.31 7.07
CA GLU A 62 6.13 -14.44 7.06
C GLU A 62 7.02 -14.36 5.83
N SER A 63 6.42 -14.15 4.66
CA SER A 63 7.15 -14.06 3.39
C SER A 63 7.98 -12.78 3.29
N ARG A 64 7.55 -11.69 3.96
CA ARG A 64 8.29 -10.42 4.04
C ARG A 64 9.56 -10.53 4.88
N CYS A 65 9.54 -11.29 5.98
CA CYS A 65 10.70 -11.51 6.85
C CYS A 65 11.89 -12.15 6.13
N PHE A 66 11.64 -12.94 5.08
CA PHE A 66 12.70 -13.52 4.25
C PHE A 66 13.32 -12.52 3.25
N ARG A 67 12.52 -11.54 2.78
CA ARG A 67 12.95 -10.61 1.73
C ARG A 67 13.57 -9.32 2.28
N SER A 68 13.11 -8.83 3.43
CA SER A 68 13.67 -7.63 4.05
C SER A 68 13.44 -7.63 5.57
N ARG A 69 14.52 -7.79 6.34
CA ARG A 69 14.47 -7.82 7.82
C ARG A 69 14.04 -6.49 8.44
N ASN A 70 14.09 -5.37 7.70
CA ASN A 70 13.95 -4.02 8.26
C ASN A 70 12.84 -3.15 7.62
N ARG A 71 12.14 -3.61 6.57
CA ARG A 71 11.09 -2.84 5.88
C ARG A 71 9.76 -3.59 5.79
N CYS A 72 9.17 -3.92 6.93
CA CYS A 72 7.78 -4.39 6.96
C CYS A 72 6.94 -3.30 7.62
N ASP A 73 6.21 -2.55 6.80
CA ASP A 73 5.30 -1.49 7.21
C ASP A 73 4.07 -1.53 6.29
N MET A 74 3.10 -2.37 6.63
CA MET A 74 1.94 -2.64 5.77
C MET A 74 1.08 -1.40 5.51
N GLU A 75 1.10 -0.43 6.43
CA GLU A 75 0.43 0.85 6.20
C GLU A 75 1.15 1.67 5.12
N LEU A 76 2.49 1.70 5.16
CA LEU A 76 3.28 2.36 4.13
C LEU A 76 3.02 1.74 2.76
N ASP A 77 3.02 0.41 2.69
CA ASP A 77 2.79 -0.28 1.41
C ASP A 77 1.37 -0.02 0.88
N LEU A 78 0.36 0.01 1.76
CA LEU A 78 -1.00 0.40 1.39
C LEU A 78 -1.02 1.82 0.77
N VAL A 79 -0.40 2.80 1.43
CA VAL A 79 -0.37 4.19 0.95
C VAL A 79 0.44 4.33 -0.34
N HIS A 80 1.53 3.58 -0.47
CA HIS A 80 2.35 3.50 -1.69
C HIS A 80 1.48 3.09 -2.88
N GLU A 81 0.78 1.97 -2.75
CA GLU A 81 -0.09 1.44 -3.81
C GLU A 81 -1.28 2.35 -4.11
N MET A 82 -1.88 2.98 -3.09
CA MET A 82 -2.98 3.94 -3.31
C MET A 82 -2.53 5.17 -4.11
N MET A 83 -1.29 5.65 -3.93
CA MET A 83 -0.82 6.81 -4.69
C MET A 83 -0.56 6.49 -6.16
N HIS A 84 -0.17 5.25 -6.49
CA HIS A 84 -0.08 4.84 -7.90
C HIS A 84 -1.41 5.08 -8.63
N SER A 85 -2.54 4.84 -7.98
CA SER A 85 -3.86 5.14 -8.54
C SER A 85 -4.16 6.64 -8.68
N VAL A 86 -3.50 7.51 -7.89
CA VAL A 86 -3.62 8.97 -8.00
C VAL A 86 -2.77 9.51 -9.15
N PHE A 87 -1.57 8.98 -9.35
CA PHE A 87 -0.64 9.46 -10.38
C PHE A 87 -0.91 8.86 -11.77
N ASN A 88 -1.39 7.62 -11.87
CA ASN A 88 -1.65 6.96 -13.16
C ASN A 88 -2.61 7.74 -14.08
N PRO A 89 -3.76 8.29 -13.61
CA PRO A 89 -4.62 9.12 -14.45
C PRO A 89 -3.97 10.41 -14.93
N LEU A 90 -3.05 11.00 -14.14
CA LEU A 90 -2.32 12.22 -14.53
C LEU A 90 -1.34 11.93 -15.67
N MET A 91 -0.70 10.75 -15.67
CA MET A 91 0.16 10.30 -16.78
C MET A 91 -0.62 10.07 -18.07
N LEU A 92 -1.82 9.46 -17.97
CA LEU A 92 -2.71 9.28 -19.13
C LEU A 92 -3.19 10.62 -19.73
N LEU A 93 -3.36 11.66 -18.89
CA LEU A 93 -3.73 13.01 -19.34
C LEU A 93 -2.54 13.82 -19.87
N ALA A 94 -1.30 13.48 -19.48
CA ALA A 94 -0.08 14.12 -19.97
C ALA A 94 0.24 13.75 -21.43
N GLY A 95 -0.53 12.86 -22.05
CA GLY A 95 -0.37 12.48 -23.45
C GLY A 95 0.72 11.45 -23.71
N GLU A 96 1.32 10.90 -22.65
CA GLU A 96 2.22 9.77 -22.74
C GLU A 96 1.35 8.51 -22.92
N SER A 97 1.20 8.10 -24.19
CA SER A 97 0.70 6.77 -24.52
C SER A 97 1.47 5.73 -23.69
N LEU A 98 0.77 4.72 -23.18
CA LEU A 98 1.24 3.52 -22.47
C LEU A 98 2.26 2.65 -23.26
N ASP A 99 3.18 3.29 -23.99
CA ASP A 99 4.36 2.73 -24.66
C ASP A 99 5.66 3.28 -24.02
N GLY A 100 5.53 4.14 -23.00
CA GLY A 100 6.62 4.55 -22.12
C GLY A 100 7.05 3.39 -21.23
N GLY A 101 8.15 2.74 -21.61
CA GLY A 101 8.64 1.53 -20.95
C GLY A 101 9.07 1.73 -19.49
N ILE A 102 9.62 0.65 -18.92
CA ILE A 102 10.17 0.44 -17.55
C ILE A 102 10.79 1.68 -16.87
N LEU A 103 11.33 2.64 -17.63
CA LEU A 103 11.94 3.88 -17.15
C LEU A 103 10.93 4.92 -16.60
N GLU A 104 9.72 5.03 -17.16
CA GLU A 104 8.69 5.95 -16.66
C GLU A 104 8.08 5.45 -15.35
N ASP A 105 7.78 4.15 -15.27
CA ASP A 105 7.36 3.50 -14.03
C ASP A 105 8.43 3.72 -12.94
N LEU A 106 9.71 3.48 -13.25
CA LEU A 106 10.81 3.67 -12.29
C LEU A 106 10.98 5.14 -11.85
N ALA A 107 10.70 6.09 -12.74
CA ALA A 107 10.80 7.52 -12.45
C ALA A 107 9.70 7.98 -11.47
N LEU A 108 8.53 7.35 -11.50
CA LEU A 108 7.42 7.63 -10.58
C LEU A 108 7.53 6.89 -9.25
N GLU A 109 8.14 5.69 -9.23
CA GLU A 109 8.32 4.93 -8.00
C GLU A 109 9.07 5.71 -6.91
N GLN A 110 10.09 6.50 -7.27
CA GLN A 110 10.85 7.28 -6.27
C GLN A 110 10.02 8.42 -5.64
N PRO A 111 9.37 9.31 -6.41
CA PRO A 111 8.42 10.29 -5.88
C PRO A 111 7.30 9.67 -5.05
N VAL A 112 6.69 8.58 -5.53
CA VAL A 112 5.63 7.86 -4.80
C VAL A 112 6.17 7.38 -3.45
N GLU A 113 7.25 6.62 -3.42
CA GLU A 113 7.86 6.13 -2.18
C GLU A 113 8.21 7.29 -1.21
N MET A 114 8.76 8.39 -1.72
CA MET A 114 9.10 9.56 -0.89
C MET A 114 7.86 10.23 -0.28
N LEU A 115 6.80 10.40 -1.07
CA LEU A 115 5.53 10.98 -0.61
C LEU A 115 4.84 10.04 0.38
N ALA A 116 4.79 8.73 0.11
CA ALA A 116 4.24 7.71 1.01
C ALA A 116 4.87 7.82 2.39
N ARG A 117 6.20 7.77 2.44
CA ARG A 117 6.96 7.85 3.68
C ARG A 117 6.73 9.15 4.41
N SER A 118 6.67 10.26 3.69
CA SER A 118 6.46 11.58 4.28
C SER A 118 5.07 11.71 4.88
N MET A 119 4.03 11.26 4.16
CA MET A 119 2.64 11.28 4.63
C MET A 119 2.45 10.38 5.85
N ILE A 120 2.97 9.15 5.82
CA ILE A 120 2.97 8.22 6.94
C ILE A 120 3.68 8.82 8.15
N ARG A 121 4.86 9.43 7.95
CA ARG A 121 5.62 10.08 9.02
C ARG A 121 4.83 11.24 9.63
N LEU A 122 4.21 12.08 8.81
CA LEU A 122 3.37 13.19 9.28
C LEU A 122 2.19 12.66 10.10
N ARG A 123 1.44 11.66 9.61
CA ARG A 123 0.33 11.03 10.33
C ARG A 123 0.77 10.55 11.72
N ARG A 124 1.91 9.86 11.80
CA ARG A 124 2.46 9.32 13.05
C ARG A 124 2.96 10.40 14.00
N LEU A 125 3.45 11.53 13.49
CA LEU A 125 3.86 12.68 14.31
C LEU A 125 2.67 13.52 14.82
N SER A 126 1.55 13.52 14.09
CA SER A 126 0.42 14.43 14.36
C SER A 126 -0.59 14.00 15.45
N GLY A 127 -0.44 12.85 16.11
CA GLY A 127 -1.21 12.57 17.33
C GLY A 127 -1.64 11.12 17.61
N PRO A 128 -2.27 10.86 18.78
CA PRO A 128 -2.32 9.58 19.48
C PRO A 128 -3.41 8.59 18.99
N HIS A 129 -3.88 8.72 17.74
CA HIS A 129 -5.11 8.06 17.29
C HIS A 129 -4.97 6.59 16.87
N PHE A 130 -3.76 6.05 16.81
CA PHE A 130 -3.53 4.65 16.47
C PHE A 130 -2.31 4.11 17.22
N SER A 131 -2.52 3.12 18.10
CA SER A 131 -1.42 2.44 18.78
C SER A 131 -0.79 1.41 17.85
N TRP A 132 0.19 1.85 17.06
CA TRP A 132 0.92 1.00 16.11
C TRP A 132 1.61 -0.19 16.80
N GLU A 133 1.93 -0.09 18.09
CA GLU A 133 2.47 -1.19 18.89
C GLU A 133 1.44 -2.30 19.11
N GLN A 134 0.20 -1.94 19.47
CA GLN A 134 -0.90 -2.89 19.64
C GLN A 134 -1.31 -3.51 18.30
N ALA A 135 -1.34 -2.72 17.24
CA ALA A 135 -1.66 -3.20 15.90
C ALA A 135 -0.63 -4.22 15.40
N THR A 136 0.66 -3.93 15.60
CA THR A 136 1.77 -4.84 15.25
C THR A 136 1.68 -6.17 16.00
N GLN A 137 1.30 -6.16 17.28
CA GLN A 137 1.18 -7.38 18.07
C GLN A 137 -0.02 -8.22 17.64
N ALA A 138 -1.18 -7.60 17.41
CA ALA A 138 -2.37 -8.29 16.91
C ALA A 138 -2.16 -8.90 15.52
N GLY A 139 -1.57 -8.15 14.58
CA GLY A 139 -1.32 -8.64 13.22
C GLY A 139 -0.37 -9.84 13.17
N ARG A 140 0.62 -9.91 14.07
CA ARG A 140 1.49 -11.10 14.19
C ARG A 140 0.74 -12.31 14.73
N LEU A 141 -0.01 -12.13 15.83
CA LEU A 141 -0.74 -13.23 16.48
C LEU A 141 -1.80 -13.84 15.57
N GLU A 142 -2.51 -13.03 14.79
CA GLU A 142 -3.52 -13.54 13.85
C GLU A 142 -2.89 -14.32 12.70
N ALA A 143 -1.78 -13.84 12.18
CA ALA A 143 -1.07 -14.54 11.13
C ALA A 143 -0.44 -15.86 11.62
N GLU A 144 0.09 -15.88 12.85
CA GLU A 144 0.55 -17.11 13.52
C GLU A 144 -0.59 -18.12 13.76
N ALA A 145 -1.83 -17.67 13.97
CA ALA A 145 -3.00 -18.52 14.23
C ALA A 145 -3.64 -19.14 12.98
N ARG A 146 -3.25 -18.69 11.77
CA ARG A 146 -3.74 -19.23 10.48
C ARG A 146 -2.85 -20.35 9.90
N LEU A 147 -1.87 -20.79 10.68
CA LEU A 147 -1.00 -21.96 10.43
C LEU A 147 -1.58 -23.23 11.06
#